data_AF-A0AAU9TN60-F1
#
_entry.id   AF-A0AAU9TN60-F1
#
_cell.length_a   1.000
_cell.length_b   1.000
_cell.length_c   1.000
_cell.angle_alpha   90.00
_cell.angle_beta   90.00
_cell.angle_gamma   90.00
#
_symmetry.space_group_name_H-M   'P 1'
#
loop_
_entity.id
_entity.type
_entity.pdbx_description
1 polymer ?
#
loop_
_entity_poly.entity_id
_entity_poly.type
_entity_poly.pdbx_seq_one_letter_code
_entity_poly.pdbx_strand_id
1 'polypeptide(L)'
;MGVGLQPLEFTECLADSPHFRENLQRHEKELERTSQQIKRLIKEVKDVVQAAKRLGAAQLALAASMEQFEFACIGASMTDDERVIGASLQQFAQLIRIIEDERDRMVSLVPTLCDIDVT
;
A
#
# COMPACT_ATOMS: atom_id res chain seq x y z
N MET A 1 23.11 8.24 -6.67
CA MET A 1 24.53 8.20 -6.26
C MET A 1 24.57 8.36 -4.75
N GLY A 2 25.09 7.38 -4.02
CA GLY A 2 25.14 7.44 -2.55
C GLY A 2 26.12 8.51 -2.07
N VAL A 3 25.82 9.14 -0.93
CA VAL A 3 26.75 10.04 -0.23
C VAL A 3 27.86 9.17 0.34
N GLY A 4 29.08 9.27 -0.19
CA GLY A 4 30.23 8.53 0.32
C GLY A 4 30.73 9.17 1.61
N LEU A 5 30.39 8.58 2.76
CA LEU A 5 30.95 8.97 4.05
C LEU A 5 32.35 8.37 4.21
N GLN A 6 33.30 9.15 4.73
CA GLN A 6 34.64 8.63 5.05
C GLN A 6 34.56 7.69 6.25
N PRO A 7 35.36 6.62 6.30
CA PRO A 7 35.45 5.73 7.46
C PRO A 7 35.75 6.49 8.76
N LEU A 8 35.25 5.97 9.88
CA LEU A 8 35.60 6.44 11.22
C LEU A 8 36.73 5.58 11.77
N GLU A 9 37.92 6.16 11.93
CA GLU A 9 39.11 5.45 12.40
C GLU A 9 39.23 5.47 13.93
N PHE A 10 39.53 4.31 14.54
CA PHE A 10 39.65 4.19 16.00
C PHE A 10 40.83 5.00 16.57
N THR A 11 41.91 5.14 15.81
CA THR A 11 43.08 5.94 16.21
C THR A 11 42.76 7.43 16.32
N GLU A 12 41.94 7.95 15.41
CA GLU A 12 41.48 9.34 15.44
C GLU A 12 40.41 9.59 16.51
N CYS A 13 39.59 8.58 16.79
CA CYS A 13 38.65 8.58 17.92
C CYS A 13 39.38 8.74 19.26
N LEU A 14 40.45 7.97 19.48
CA LEU A 14 41.28 8.08 20.70
C LEU A 14 41.94 9.46 20.84
N ALA A 15 42.34 10.06 19.73
CA ALA A 15 42.94 11.40 19.71
C ALA A 15 41.91 12.54 19.83
N ASP A 16 40.61 12.22 19.70
CA ASP A 16 39.49 13.16 19.71
C ASP A 16 39.74 14.39 18.82
N SER A 17 40.23 14.13 17.61
CA SER A 17 40.67 15.19 16.70
C SER A 17 39.47 16.02 16.20
N PRO A 18 39.63 17.32 15.91
CA PRO A 18 38.57 18.12 15.33
C PRO A 18 38.02 17.53 14.02
N HIS A 19 38.89 16.90 13.23
CA HIS A 19 38.51 16.22 11.99
C HIS A 19 37.61 15.00 12.24
N PHE A 20 37.95 14.17 13.23
CA PHE A 20 37.14 13.02 13.63
C PHE A 20 35.74 13.44 14.08
N ARG A 21 35.63 14.50 14.92
CA ARG A 21 34.33 15.01 15.37
C ARG A 21 33.46 15.51 14.21
N GLU A 22 34.06 16.20 13.24
CA GLU A 22 33.33 16.65 12.04
C GLU A 22 32.83 15.45 11.23
N ASN A 23 33.68 14.43 11.04
CA ASN A 23 33.31 13.24 10.30
C ASN A 23 32.20 12.45 11.04
N LEU A 24 32.32 12.27 12.36
CA LEU A 24 31.30 11.66 13.21
C LEU A 24 29.95 12.39 13.10
N GLN A 25 29.97 13.73 13.16
CA GLN A 25 28.75 14.53 13.00
C GLN A 25 28.10 14.35 11.62
N ARG A 26 28.88 14.12 10.55
CA ARG A 26 28.33 13.81 9.22
C ARG A 26 27.62 12.45 9.22
N HIS A 27 28.19 11.43 9.88
CA HIS A 27 27.54 10.12 10.06
C HIS A 27 26.24 10.24 10.86
N GLU A 28 26.23 10.97 11.98
CA GLU A 28 25.03 11.22 12.78
C GLU A 28 23.91 11.89 11.96
N LYS A 29 24.26 12.90 11.16
CA LYS A 29 23.31 13.59 10.28
C LYS A 29 22.74 12.67 9.21
N GLU A 30 23.57 11.84 8.58
CA GLU A 30 23.08 10.90 7.56
C GLU A 30 22.25 9.76 8.18
N LEU A 31 22.57 9.33 9.41
CA LEU A 31 21.75 8.36 10.15
C LEU A 31 20.37 8.94 10.46
N GLU A 32 20.31 10.17 10.99
CA GLU A 32 19.04 10.88 11.25
C GLU A 32 18.22 11.06 9.97
N ARG A 33 18.88 11.48 8.88
CA ARG A 33 18.25 11.62 7.56
C ARG A 33 17.67 10.30 7.07
N THR A 34 18.42 9.21 7.19
CA THR A 34 18.00 7.86 6.76
C THR A 34 16.81 7.38 7.61
N SER A 35 16.86 7.57 8.93
CA SER A 35 15.76 7.26 9.85
C SER A 35 14.48 7.99 9.44
N GLN A 36 14.57 9.30 9.15
CA GLN A 36 13.42 10.07 8.65
C GLN A 36 12.91 9.58 7.29
N GLN A 37 13.79 9.18 6.38
CA GLN A 37 13.39 8.61 5.09
C GLN A 37 12.65 7.28 5.26
N ILE A 38 13.14 6.38 6.12
CA ILE A 38 12.48 5.10 6.42
C ILE A 38 11.11 5.34 7.05
N LYS A 39 11.01 6.25 8.03
CA LYS A 39 9.72 6.61 8.66
C LYS A 39 8.70 7.15 7.64
N ARG A 40 9.15 7.96 6.67
CA ARG A 40 8.29 8.43 5.56
C ARG A 40 7.82 7.27 4.69
N LEU A 41 8.72 6.38 4.27
CA LEU A 41 8.35 5.19 3.46
C LEU A 41 7.34 4.30 4.18
N ILE A 42 7.53 4.04 5.48
CA ILE A 42 6.56 3.28 6.28
C ILE A 42 5.18 3.94 6.26
N LYS A 43 5.13 5.27 6.42
CA LYS A 43 3.87 6.02 6.35
C LYS A 43 3.22 5.89 4.96
N GLU A 44 3.98 6.09 3.90
CA GLU A 44 3.49 6.00 2.52
C GLU A 44 2.94 4.59 2.22
N VAL A 45 3.61 3.53 2.67
CA VAL A 45 3.12 2.15 2.54
C VAL A 45 1.80 1.96 3.29
N LYS A 46 1.69 2.47 4.53
CA LYS A 46 0.44 2.41 5.31
C LYS A 46 -0.70 3.14 4.59
N ASP A 47 -0.41 4.31 4.01
CA ASP A 47 -1.40 5.10 3.26
C ASP A 47 -1.87 4.35 2.01
N VAL A 48 -0.97 3.71 1.26
CA VAL A 48 -1.29 2.88 0.09
C VAL A 48 -2.16 1.69 0.49
N VAL A 49 -1.81 0.97 1.55
CA VAL A 49 -2.62 -0.15 2.08
C VAL A 49 -4.02 0.32 2.45
N GLN A 50 -4.14 1.46 3.14
CA GLN A 50 -5.44 1.99 3.53
C GLN A 50 -6.28 2.40 2.32
N ALA A 51 -5.67 2.99 1.29
CA ALA A 51 -6.34 3.32 0.04
C ALA A 51 -6.82 2.05 -0.70
N ALA A 52 -5.99 1.00 -0.76
CA ALA A 52 -6.35 -0.27 -1.36
C ALA A 52 -7.55 -0.93 -0.64
N LYS A 53 -7.58 -0.90 0.69
CA LYS A 53 -8.73 -1.40 1.48
C LYS A 53 -10.03 -0.62 1.20
N ARG A 54 -9.94 0.71 1.09
CA ARG A 54 -11.10 1.56 0.76
C ARG A 54 -11.61 1.29 -0.65
N LEU A 55 -10.70 1.13 -1.61
CA LEU A 55 -11.04 0.76 -2.98
C LEU A 55 -11.76 -0.59 -3.00
N GLY A 56 -11.24 -1.60 -2.29
CA GLY A 56 -11.87 -2.91 -2.24
C GLY A 56 -13.27 -2.89 -1.63
N ALA A 57 -13.46 -2.15 -0.54
CA ALA A 57 -14.80 -1.96 0.03
C ALA A 57 -15.78 -1.32 -0.97
N ALA A 58 -15.34 -0.31 -1.73
CA ALA A 58 -16.17 0.33 -2.75
C ALA A 58 -16.50 -0.62 -3.92
N GLN A 59 -15.53 -1.43 -4.36
CA GLN A 59 -15.74 -2.41 -5.42
C GLN A 59 -16.68 -3.54 -4.99
N LEU A 60 -16.56 -4.05 -3.76
CA LEU A 60 -17.49 -5.04 -3.20
C LEU A 60 -18.92 -4.49 -3.08
N ALA A 61 -19.08 -3.22 -2.68
CA ALA A 61 -20.38 -2.57 -2.65
C ALA A 61 -21.00 -2.44 -4.05
N LEU A 62 -20.20 -2.06 -5.04
CA LEU A 62 -20.64 -2.02 -6.45
C LEU A 62 -21.05 -3.40 -6.96
N ALA A 63 -20.26 -4.45 -6.68
CA ALA A 63 -20.60 -5.81 -7.03
C ALA A 63 -21.94 -6.25 -6.41
N ALA A 64 -22.18 -5.93 -5.13
CA ALA A 64 -23.45 -6.21 -4.48
C ALA A 64 -24.62 -5.46 -5.14
N SER A 65 -24.45 -4.20 -5.51
CA SER A 65 -25.48 -3.45 -6.26
C SER A 65 -25.77 -4.04 -7.64
N MET A 66 -24.75 -4.56 -8.33
CA MET A 66 -24.91 -5.21 -9.62
C MET A 66 -25.63 -6.56 -9.51
N GLU A 67 -25.42 -7.30 -8.42
CA GLU A 67 -26.11 -8.57 -8.17
C GLU A 67 -27.58 -8.39 -7.77
N GLN A 68 -27.88 -7.28 -7.10
CA GLN A 68 -29.23 -6.91 -6.70
C GLN A 68 -29.98 -6.15 -7.79
N PHE A 69 -29.33 -5.85 -8.92
CA PHE A 69 -29.95 -5.12 -9.99
C PHE A 69 -31.03 -5.98 -10.68
N GLU A 70 -32.25 -5.46 -10.67
CA GLU A 70 -33.39 -6.06 -11.35
C GLU A 70 -34.07 -5.00 -12.22
N PHE A 71 -34.48 -5.41 -13.42
CA PHE A 71 -35.28 -4.55 -14.29
C PHE A 71 -36.72 -4.48 -13.78
N ALA A 72 -37.28 -3.27 -13.73
CA ALA A 72 -38.71 -3.09 -13.51
C ALA A 72 -39.49 -3.55 -14.75
N CYS A 73 -40.06 -4.75 -14.71
CA CYS A 73 -40.77 -5.33 -15.84
C CYS A 73 -42.23 -4.87 -15.87
N ILE A 74 -42.74 -4.50 -17.06
CA ILE A 74 -44.17 -4.26 -17.27
C ILE A 74 -44.83 -5.61 -17.58
N GLY A 75 -45.63 -6.13 -16.64
CA GLY A 75 -46.26 -7.45 -16.76
C GLY A 75 -45.40 -8.57 -16.15
N ALA A 76 -45.40 -9.76 -16.77
CA ALA A 76 -44.75 -10.97 -16.23
C ALA A 76 -43.57 -11.49 -17.07
N SER A 77 -43.07 -10.71 -18.03
CA SER A 77 -42.00 -11.14 -18.95
C SER A 77 -40.90 -10.10 -19.07
N MET A 78 -39.65 -10.56 -19.04
CA MET A 78 -38.46 -9.78 -19.41
C MET A 78 -38.21 -9.89 -20.91
N THR A 79 -37.71 -8.82 -21.51
CA THR A 79 -37.14 -8.82 -22.86
C THR A 79 -35.81 -9.58 -22.88
N ASP A 80 -35.38 -10.02 -24.07
CA ASP A 80 -34.09 -10.70 -24.22
C ASP A 80 -32.90 -9.79 -23.86
N ASP A 81 -32.99 -8.49 -24.17
CA ASP A 81 -31.96 -7.51 -23.82
C ASP A 81 -31.82 -7.36 -22.30
N GLU A 82 -32.94 -7.25 -21.57
CA GLU A 82 -32.94 -7.17 -20.10
C GLU A 82 -32.34 -8.42 -19.46
N ARG A 83 -32.61 -9.61 -20.02
CA ARG A 83 -32.00 -10.86 -19.57
C ARG A 83 -30.49 -10.87 -19.79
N VAL A 84 -30.03 -10.41 -20.95
CA VAL A 84 -28.59 -10.34 -21.29
C VAL A 84 -27.88 -9.33 -20.40
N ILE A 85 -28.47 -8.16 -20.14
CA ILE A 85 -27.88 -7.14 -19.27
C ILE A 85 -27.81 -7.65 -17.83
N GLY A 86 -28.88 -8.24 -17.30
CA GLY A 86 -28.88 -8.82 -15.95
C GLY A 86 -27.80 -9.88 -15.79
N ALA A 87 -27.69 -10.81 -16.74
CA ALA A 87 -26.64 -11.83 -16.73
C ALA A 87 -25.22 -11.22 -16.81
N SER A 88 -25.04 -10.18 -17.61
CA SER A 88 -23.75 -9.47 -17.73
C SER A 88 -23.35 -8.79 -16.43
N LEU A 89 -24.29 -8.16 -15.71
CA LEU A 89 -24.03 -7.53 -14.41
C LEU A 89 -23.64 -8.56 -13.35
N GLN A 90 -24.30 -9.73 -13.33
CA GLN A 90 -23.94 -10.84 -12.44
C GLN A 90 -22.50 -11.33 -12.71
N GLN A 91 -22.13 -11.51 -13.98
CA GLN A 91 -20.78 -11.92 -14.35
C GLN A 91 -19.73 -10.87 -13.95
N PHE A 92 -20.03 -9.59 -14.15
CA PHE A 92 -19.12 -8.51 -13.79
C PHE A 92 -18.93 -8.41 -12.27
N ALA A 93 -19.99 -8.59 -11.48
CA ALA A 93 -19.90 -8.65 -10.03
C ALA A 93 -19.01 -9.81 -9.54
N GLN A 94 -19.12 -10.98 -10.17
CA GLN A 94 -18.26 -12.12 -9.86
C GLN A 94 -16.78 -11.83 -10.18
N LEU A 95 -16.49 -11.21 -11.32
CA LEU A 95 -15.12 -10.80 -11.67
C LEU A 95 -14.55 -9.80 -10.67
N ILE A 96 -15.35 -8.82 -10.22
CA ILE A 96 -14.94 -7.89 -9.17
C ILE A 96 -14.54 -8.65 -7.91
N ARG A 97 -15.36 -9.60 -7.45
CA ARG A 97 -15.06 -10.36 -6.23
C ARG A 97 -13.76 -11.15 -6.33
N ILE A 98 -13.50 -11.78 -7.48
CA ILE A 98 -12.23 -12.50 -7.71
C ILE A 98 -11.04 -11.54 -7.59
N ILE A 99 -11.15 -10.34 -8.19
CA ILE A 99 -10.10 -9.32 -8.09
C ILE A 99 -9.90 -8.86 -6.64
N GLU A 100 -10.99 -8.69 -5.89
CA GLU A 100 -10.91 -8.27 -4.49
C GLU A 100 -10.31 -9.34 -3.57
N ASP A 101 -10.63 -10.61 -3.79
CA ASP A 101 -10.01 -11.71 -3.05
C ASP A 101 -8.50 -11.73 -3.24
N GLU A 102 -8.02 -11.54 -4.48
CA GLU A 102 -6.59 -11.47 -4.76
C GLU A 102 -5.94 -10.21 -4.18
N ARG A 103 -6.65 -9.07 -4.19
CA ARG A 103 -6.15 -7.85 -3.53
C ARG A 103 -6.03 -8.04 -2.02
N ASP A 104 -7.03 -8.65 -1.38
CA ASP A 104 -7.00 -8.89 0.06
C ASP A 104 -5.83 -9.79 0.45
N ARG A 105 -5.56 -10.84 -0.35
CA ARG A 105 -4.35 -11.67 -0.23
C ARG A 105 -3.07 -10.84 -0.34
N MET A 106 -2.93 -10.00 -1.36
CA MET A 106 -1.76 -9.14 -1.54
C MET A 106 -1.55 -8.18 -0.36
N VAL A 107 -2.63 -7.57 0.14
CA VAL A 107 -2.59 -6.60 1.25
C VAL A 107 -2.29 -7.29 2.58
N SER A 108 -2.76 -8.53 2.78
CA SER A 108 -2.52 -9.32 4.00
C SER A 108 -1.04 -9.69 4.22
N LEU A 109 -0.20 -9.58 3.19
CA LEU A 109 1.24 -9.86 3.24
C LEU A 109 2.08 -8.63 3.64
N VAL A 110 1.49 -7.44 3.70
CA VAL A 110 2.18 -6.18 4.07
C VAL A 110 2.51 -6.01 5.58
N PRO A 111 1.95 -6.75 6.56
CA PRO A 111 2.30 -6.58 7.98
C PRO A 111 3.82 -6.61 8.27
N THR A 112 4.59 -7.40 7.52
CA THR A 112 6.04 -7.52 7.69
C THR A 112 6.83 -6.22 7.44
N LEU A 113 6.26 -5.25 6.71
CA LEU A 113 6.91 -3.95 6.46
C LEU A 113 6.51 -2.87 7.48
N CYS A 114 5.33 -3.01 8.09
CA CYS A 114 4.77 -2.01 9.01
C CYS A 114 5.20 -2.20 10.46
N ASP A 115 5.67 -3.40 10.82
CA ASP A 115 6.19 -3.80 12.14
C ASP A 115 7.70 -3.56 12.28
N ILE A 116 8.34 -2.87 11.32
CA ILE A 116 9.72 -2.42 11.47
C ILE A 116 9.73 -1.31 12.53
N ASP A 117 9.95 -1.69 13.79
CA ASP A 117 10.31 -0.77 14.86
C ASP A 117 11.68 -0.15 14.54
N VAL A 118 11.66 1.01 13.87
CA VAL A 118 12.83 1.89 13.78
C VAL A 118 12.88 2.69 15.08
N THR A 119 13.23 2.01 16.18
CA THR A 119 13.59 2.66 17.46
C THR A 119 15.00 3.20 17.37
#